data_AF-A0A9W6FLC7-F1
#
_entry.id   AF-A0A9W6FLC7-F1
#
_cell.length_a   1.000
_cell.length_b   1.000
_cell.length_c   1.000
_cell.angle_alpha   90.00
_cell.angle_beta   90.00
_cell.angle_gamma   90.00
#
_symmetry.space_group_name_H-M   'P 1'
#
loop_
_entity.id
_entity.type
_entity.pdbx_description
1 polymer ?
#
loop_
_entity_poly.entity_id
_entity_poly.type
_entity_poly.pdbx_seq_one_letter_code
_entity_poly.pdbx_strand_id
1 'polypeptide(L)'
;MRLIGFWGPNESGITQGEHDAMLDIHYREYKILLRPQQFYSPKRFEDYWNEVKAVAKKHGVGVVTNKDAFHRQVREVLFYDTPDFDLYRNSFILRKRTFYDDGWPRPEHELALKYRSPDRQKATAVEMAPRITGAVQVKFKEEILPLKEELGGIRSLYSHNCIITSLGAVLSPALKNIMSIFPSMSAVDADGDSQIDLVNSMAVEEIQVDPGHFDFGHGYEAKATIAIWRNRASEQSLVGEFAFQAKFDHYSEVNDKAKRLSEDFFRDVQNMAPEWVQLGTTKTAMVYGIGAKEVAHSE
;
A
#
# COMPACT_ATOMS: atom_id res chain seq x y z
N MET A 1 16.14 27.42 1.65
CA MET A 1 16.54 26.27 2.47
C MET A 1 16.18 26.58 3.91
N ARG A 2 14.97 26.20 4.37
CA ARG A 2 14.55 26.39 5.78
C ARG A 2 14.69 25.06 6.48
N LEU A 3 15.57 25.00 7.48
CA LEU A 3 15.59 23.97 8.51
C LEU A 3 14.22 23.98 9.19
N ILE A 4 13.60 22.80 9.30
CA ILE A 4 12.34 22.63 10.02
C ILE A 4 12.65 22.93 11.50
N GLY A 5 12.11 24.05 12.00
CA GLY A 5 12.29 24.46 13.39
C GLY A 5 11.56 23.51 14.33
N PHE A 6 12.20 23.20 15.45
CA PHE A 6 11.62 22.48 16.59
C PHE A 6 10.43 23.27 17.14
N TRP A 7 9.27 22.61 17.28
CA TRP A 7 8.13 23.10 18.04
C TRP A 7 7.84 22.09 19.16
N GLY A 8 7.62 22.61 20.37
CA GLY A 8 7.29 21.81 21.57
C GLY A 8 5.96 21.06 21.45
N PRO A 9 5.58 20.28 22.47
CA PRO A 9 4.44 19.38 22.40
C PRO A 9 3.13 20.20 22.39
N ASN A 10 2.58 20.42 21.20
CA ASN A 10 1.22 20.90 21.05
C ASN A 10 0.31 19.72 20.74
N GLU A 11 -0.74 19.62 21.54
CA GLU A 11 -1.89 18.72 21.39
C GLU A 11 -2.32 18.68 19.93
N SER A 12 -2.40 17.47 19.36
CA SER A 12 -2.95 17.26 18.03
C SER A 12 -4.34 17.88 17.98
N GLY A 13 -4.56 18.88 17.12
CA GLY A 13 -5.86 19.55 16.93
C GLY A 13 -6.93 18.66 16.28
N ILE A 14 -6.96 17.38 16.62
CA ILE A 14 -7.85 16.34 16.13
C ILE A 14 -9.02 16.26 17.12
N THR A 15 -10.24 16.43 16.63
CA THR A 15 -11.46 16.27 17.41
C THR A 15 -11.70 14.80 17.76
N GLN A 16 -12.50 14.51 18.80
CA GLN A 16 -12.86 13.13 19.15
C GLN A 16 -13.51 12.39 17.98
N GLY A 17 -14.35 13.05 17.19
CA GLY A 17 -14.99 12.45 16.02
C GLY A 17 -13.99 12.12 14.90
N GLU A 18 -12.98 12.95 14.69
CA GLU A 18 -11.89 12.65 13.74
C GLU A 18 -11.01 11.50 14.23
N HIS A 19 -10.72 11.45 15.53
CA HIS A 19 -10.01 10.33 16.14
C HIS A 19 -10.77 9.02 15.98
N ASP A 20 -12.07 8.99 16.30
CA ASP A 20 -12.90 7.79 16.18
C ASP A 20 -13.01 7.31 14.72
N ALA A 21 -13.08 8.24 13.76
CA ALA A 21 -13.02 7.91 12.34
C ALA A 21 -11.67 7.25 11.95
N MET A 22 -10.54 7.71 12.48
CA MET A 22 -9.24 7.08 12.20
C MET A 22 -9.16 5.62 12.67
N LEU A 23 -9.97 5.22 13.66
CA LEU A 23 -10.01 3.86 14.19
C LEU A 23 -10.94 2.91 13.42
N ASP A 24 -11.82 3.43 12.55
CA ASP A 24 -12.69 2.61 11.71
C ASP A 24 -12.03 2.28 10.37
N ILE A 25 -12.40 1.13 9.81
CA ILE A 25 -11.95 0.74 8.48
C ILE A 25 -12.84 1.46 7.47
N HIS A 26 -12.23 2.23 6.57
CA HIS A 26 -12.94 2.95 5.49
C HIS A 26 -12.68 2.38 4.10
N TYR A 27 -11.80 1.37 4.04
CA TYR A 27 -11.35 0.79 2.78
C TYR A 27 -11.23 -0.72 2.90
N ARG A 28 -11.74 -1.41 1.87
CA ARG A 28 -11.46 -2.82 1.65
C ARG A 28 -10.74 -2.94 0.31
N GLU A 29 -9.47 -3.36 0.36
CA GLU A 29 -8.56 -3.38 -0.77
C GLU A 29 -8.14 -4.82 -1.08
N TYR A 30 -8.47 -5.30 -2.26
CA TYR A 30 -8.15 -6.64 -2.73
C TYR A 30 -6.90 -6.57 -3.57
N LYS A 31 -5.89 -7.39 -3.31
CA LYS A 31 -4.59 -7.33 -4.01
C LYS A 31 -4.11 -8.71 -4.41
N ILE A 32 -3.70 -8.85 -5.66
CA ILE A 32 -3.03 -10.03 -6.19
C ILE A 32 -1.66 -9.59 -6.70
N LEU A 33 -0.59 -10.21 -6.19
CA LEU A 33 0.71 -10.04 -6.82
C LEU A 33 0.76 -10.80 -8.13
N LEU A 34 1.36 -10.18 -9.13
CA LEU A 34 1.45 -10.71 -10.47
C LEU A 34 2.91 -10.98 -10.83
N ARG A 35 3.17 -12.09 -11.53
CA ARG A 35 4.51 -12.50 -11.93
C ARG A 35 5.15 -11.43 -12.82
N PRO A 36 6.37 -10.94 -12.50
CA PRO A 36 7.01 -9.87 -13.27
C PRO A 36 7.27 -10.25 -14.73
N GLN A 37 7.46 -11.54 -15.02
CA GLN A 37 7.67 -12.06 -16.38
C GLN A 37 6.47 -11.79 -17.29
N GLN A 38 5.29 -11.57 -16.73
CA GLN A 38 4.11 -11.23 -17.51
C GLN A 38 4.14 -9.80 -18.05
N PHE A 39 5.01 -8.92 -17.54
CA PHE A 39 5.08 -7.50 -17.89
C PHE A 39 6.26 -7.19 -18.83
N TYR A 40 6.44 -8.01 -19.87
CA TYR A 40 7.47 -7.82 -20.90
C TYR A 40 7.13 -6.73 -21.94
N SER A 41 5.89 -6.25 -21.97
CA SER A 41 5.49 -5.13 -22.83
C SER A 41 4.35 -4.32 -22.22
N PRO A 42 4.16 -3.04 -22.60
CA PRO A 42 3.08 -2.21 -22.07
C PRO A 42 1.66 -2.74 -22.37
N LYS A 43 1.49 -3.57 -23.41
CA LYS A 43 0.19 -4.17 -23.75
C LYS A 43 -0.30 -5.15 -22.66
N ARG A 44 0.60 -5.69 -21.84
CA ARG A 44 0.28 -6.69 -20.82
C ARG A 44 -0.65 -6.17 -19.72
N PHE A 45 -0.68 -4.85 -19.50
CA PHE A 45 -1.70 -4.21 -18.66
C PHE A 45 -3.12 -4.43 -19.20
N GLU A 46 -3.31 -4.26 -20.51
CA GLU A 46 -4.59 -4.45 -21.17
C GLU A 46 -4.97 -5.93 -21.27
N ASP A 47 -4.01 -6.80 -21.60
CA ASP A 47 -4.23 -8.24 -21.63
C ASP A 47 -4.76 -8.74 -20.28
N TYR A 48 -4.10 -8.37 -19.17
CA TYR A 48 -4.57 -8.76 -17.83
C TYR A 48 -5.93 -8.15 -17.49
N TRP A 49 -6.16 -6.88 -17.83
CA TRP A 49 -7.47 -6.25 -17.59
C TRP A 49 -8.61 -6.97 -18.34
N ASN A 50 -8.35 -7.49 -19.53
CA ASN A 50 -9.32 -8.27 -20.29
C ASN A 50 -9.65 -9.61 -19.61
N GLU A 51 -8.67 -10.29 -19.03
CA GLU A 51 -8.91 -11.49 -18.23
C GLU A 51 -9.82 -11.18 -17.03
N VAL A 52 -9.51 -10.12 -16.29
CA VAL A 52 -10.31 -9.71 -15.12
C VAL A 52 -11.75 -9.33 -15.52
N LYS A 53 -11.94 -8.65 -16.65
CA LYS A 53 -13.29 -8.34 -17.18
C LYS A 53 -14.09 -9.60 -17.53
N ALA A 54 -13.43 -10.63 -18.04
CA ALA A 54 -14.09 -11.91 -18.33
C ALA A 54 -14.61 -12.55 -17.03
N VAL A 55 -13.85 -12.46 -15.93
CA VAL A 55 -14.31 -12.88 -14.60
C VAL A 55 -15.50 -12.04 -14.13
N ALA A 56 -15.42 -10.71 -14.26
CA ALA A 56 -16.51 -9.82 -13.84
C ALA A 56 -17.84 -10.18 -14.54
N LYS A 57 -17.77 -10.46 -15.85
CA LYS A 57 -18.92 -10.91 -16.65
C LYS A 57 -19.51 -12.23 -16.12
N LYS A 58 -18.68 -13.20 -15.73
CA LYS A 58 -19.13 -14.49 -15.18
C LYS A 58 -19.89 -14.32 -13.86
N HIS A 59 -19.48 -13.35 -13.04
CA HIS A 59 -20.11 -13.06 -11.75
C HIS A 59 -21.28 -12.08 -11.83
N GLY A 60 -21.55 -11.50 -13.00
CA GLY A 60 -22.54 -10.43 -13.14
C GLY A 60 -22.14 -9.13 -12.42
N VAL A 61 -20.84 -8.93 -12.20
CA VAL A 61 -20.28 -7.70 -11.61
C VAL A 61 -20.22 -6.62 -12.69
N GLY A 62 -20.72 -5.43 -12.36
CA GLY A 62 -20.61 -4.27 -13.24
C GLY A 62 -19.15 -3.89 -13.45
N VAL A 63 -18.74 -3.60 -14.68
CA VAL A 63 -17.37 -3.19 -14.98
C VAL A 63 -17.35 -2.04 -15.98
N VAL A 64 -16.63 -0.98 -15.63
CA VAL A 64 -16.42 0.19 -16.49
C VAL A 64 -14.93 0.37 -16.71
N THR A 65 -14.51 0.38 -17.97
CA THR A 65 -13.12 0.73 -18.34
C THR A 65 -13.01 2.25 -18.48
N ASN A 66 -12.01 2.86 -17.84
CA ASN A 66 -11.79 4.31 -17.90
C ASN A 66 -11.38 4.75 -19.31
N LYS A 67 -11.66 6.01 -19.66
CA LYS A 67 -11.30 6.59 -20.98
C LYS A 67 -9.79 6.55 -21.22
N ASP A 68 -9.01 6.79 -20.17
CA ASP A 68 -7.55 6.80 -20.12
C ASP A 68 -7.00 5.61 -19.33
N ALA A 69 -7.72 4.48 -19.35
CA ALA A 69 -7.45 3.25 -18.58
C ALA A 69 -5.98 2.81 -18.52
N PHE A 70 -5.23 3.02 -19.59
CA PHE A 70 -3.85 2.56 -19.73
C PHE A 70 -2.84 3.71 -19.81
N HIS A 71 -3.23 4.92 -19.40
CA HIS A 71 -2.29 5.99 -19.11
C HIS A 71 -1.39 5.58 -17.94
N ARG A 72 -0.07 5.74 -18.13
CA ARG A 72 0.95 5.22 -17.22
C ARG A 72 1.39 6.33 -16.29
N GLN A 73 1.08 6.16 -15.02
CA GLN A 73 1.56 7.01 -13.95
C GLN A 73 2.86 6.42 -13.41
N VAL A 74 3.91 7.24 -13.36
CA VAL A 74 5.22 6.84 -12.86
C VAL A 74 5.46 7.45 -11.49
N ARG A 75 5.98 6.64 -10.58
CA ARG A 75 6.43 7.11 -9.26
C ARG A 75 7.65 6.34 -8.78
N GLU A 76 8.51 7.03 -8.05
CA GLU A 76 9.55 6.41 -7.25
C GLU A 76 8.98 6.01 -5.90
N VAL A 77 9.37 4.82 -5.42
CA VAL A 77 9.08 4.33 -4.08
C VAL A 77 10.39 3.95 -3.41
N LEU A 78 10.69 4.61 -2.29
CA LEU A 78 11.88 4.37 -1.48
C LEU A 78 11.44 3.85 -0.10
N PHE A 79 12.02 2.76 0.36
CA PHE A 79 11.76 2.18 1.68
C PHE A 79 12.93 2.49 2.60
N TYR A 80 12.62 2.89 3.84
CA TYR A 80 13.63 3.25 4.84
C TYR A 80 13.46 2.42 6.10
N ASP A 81 14.57 1.93 6.63
CA ASP A 81 14.62 1.20 7.89
C ASP A 81 16.04 1.29 8.48
N THR A 82 16.23 0.83 9.71
CA THR A 82 17.57 0.63 10.27
C THR A 82 18.30 -0.50 9.53
N PRO A 83 19.64 -0.61 9.67
CA PRO A 83 20.39 -1.76 9.15
C PRO A 83 19.88 -3.11 9.67
N ASP A 84 19.19 -3.10 10.81
CA ASP A 84 18.56 -4.25 11.44
C ASP A 84 17.10 -4.48 11.03
N PHE A 85 16.50 -3.62 10.23
CA PHE A 85 15.08 -3.72 9.86
C PHE A 85 14.14 -3.66 11.08
N ASP A 86 14.49 -2.83 12.07
CA ASP A 86 13.76 -2.75 13.33
C ASP A 86 12.32 -2.28 13.11
N LEU A 87 12.06 -1.42 12.12
CA LEU A 87 10.70 -1.02 11.78
C LEU A 87 9.91 -2.21 11.25
N TYR A 88 10.46 -2.91 10.25
CA TYR A 88 9.76 -4.01 9.63
C TYR A 88 9.52 -5.17 10.59
N ARG A 89 10.50 -5.54 11.44
CA ARG A 89 10.31 -6.57 12.49
C ARG A 89 9.18 -6.21 13.47
N ASN A 90 8.92 -4.92 13.65
CA ASN A 90 7.85 -4.39 14.50
C ASN A 90 6.60 -3.98 13.68
N SER A 91 6.44 -4.52 12.47
CA SER A 91 5.27 -4.32 11.59
C SER A 91 5.05 -2.88 11.10
N PHE A 92 6.08 -2.05 11.18
CA PHE A 92 6.10 -0.71 10.60
C PHE A 92 6.82 -0.70 9.26
N ILE A 93 6.31 0.09 8.32
CA ILE A 93 6.88 0.28 6.99
C ILE A 93 6.94 1.78 6.75
N LEU A 94 8.16 2.33 6.69
CA LEU A 94 8.40 3.72 6.32
C LEU A 94 8.77 3.78 4.84
N ARG A 95 8.06 4.63 4.08
CA ARG A 95 8.36 4.84 2.66
C ARG A 95 8.19 6.29 2.23
N LYS A 96 9.05 6.73 1.32
CA LYS A 96 8.89 7.96 0.56
C LYS A 96 8.39 7.63 -0.85
N ARG A 97 7.45 8.42 -1.37
CA ARG A 97 7.02 8.37 -2.77
C ARG A 97 7.18 9.72 -3.44
N THR A 98 7.71 9.67 -4.67
CA THR A 98 7.85 10.83 -5.55
C THR A 98 7.09 10.54 -6.83
N PHE A 99 6.10 11.37 -7.17
CA PHE A 99 5.33 11.24 -8.40
C PHE A 99 6.01 11.97 -9.55
N TYR A 100 5.83 11.50 -10.77
CA TYR A 100 6.41 12.10 -11.96
C TYR A 100 5.33 12.52 -12.95
N ASP A 101 5.47 13.72 -13.50
CA ASP A 101 4.70 14.23 -14.63
C ASP A 101 5.65 14.46 -15.79
N ASP A 102 5.40 13.79 -16.92
CA ASP A 102 6.22 13.92 -18.14
C ASP A 102 7.73 13.76 -17.88
N GLY A 103 8.09 12.81 -17.01
CA GLY A 103 9.48 12.52 -16.63
C GLY A 103 10.07 13.45 -15.56
N TRP A 104 9.37 14.51 -15.14
CA TRP A 104 9.81 15.42 -14.08
C TRP A 104 9.24 15.04 -12.72
N PRO A 105 10.06 15.02 -11.65
CA PRO A 105 9.53 14.78 -10.30
C PRO A 105 8.65 15.95 -9.87
N ARG A 106 7.47 15.64 -9.33
CA ARG A 106 6.64 16.63 -8.64
C ARG A 106 7.40 17.20 -7.43
N PRO A 107 7.15 18.48 -7.08
CA PRO A 107 7.81 19.12 -5.94
C PRO A 107 7.36 18.55 -4.58
N GLU A 108 6.18 17.92 -4.55
CA GLU A 108 5.60 17.29 -3.38
C GLU A 108 6.04 15.82 -3.29
N HIS A 109 6.36 15.40 -2.08
CA HIS A 109 6.64 14.00 -1.76
C HIS A 109 5.65 13.51 -0.71
N GLU A 110 5.25 12.26 -0.84
CA GLU A 110 4.53 11.55 0.22
C GLU A 110 5.54 10.84 1.11
N LEU A 111 5.52 11.14 2.40
CA LEU A 111 6.11 10.27 3.42
C LEU A 111 4.98 9.46 4.06
N ALA A 112 5.04 8.14 3.99
CA ALA A 112 4.04 7.26 4.56
C ALA A 112 4.66 6.34 5.60
N LEU A 113 4.11 6.36 6.81
CA LEU A 113 4.29 5.30 7.79
C LEU A 113 3.06 4.39 7.74
N LYS A 114 3.30 3.09 7.65
CA LYS A 114 2.25 2.08 7.66
C LYS A 114 2.52 1.09 8.79
N TYR A 115 1.53 0.85 9.63
CA TYR A 115 1.48 -0.33 10.49
C TYR A 115 0.61 -1.40 9.82
N ARG A 116 1.02 -2.67 9.87
CA ARG A 116 0.26 -3.77 9.24
C ARG A 116 0.29 -5.03 10.09
N SER A 117 -0.89 -5.60 10.36
CA SER A 117 -1.03 -6.80 11.19
C SER A 117 -2.15 -7.70 10.68
N PRO A 118 -2.05 -9.04 10.78
CA PRO A 118 -3.20 -9.94 10.58
C PRO A 118 -4.25 -9.81 11.69
N ASP A 119 -3.88 -9.25 12.84
CA ASP A 119 -4.77 -8.98 13.97
C ASP A 119 -5.33 -7.56 13.88
N ARG A 120 -6.65 -7.47 13.64
CA ARG A 120 -7.38 -6.20 13.56
C ARG A 120 -7.24 -5.38 14.83
N GLN A 121 -7.38 -5.99 16.00
CA GLN A 121 -7.35 -5.27 17.28
C GLN A 121 -5.99 -4.64 17.52
N LYS A 122 -4.91 -5.37 17.22
CA LYS A 122 -3.55 -4.81 17.25
C LYS A 122 -3.40 -3.65 16.28
N ALA A 123 -3.88 -3.77 15.04
CA ALA A 123 -3.79 -2.69 14.06
C ALA A 123 -4.59 -1.44 14.46
N THR A 124 -5.76 -1.61 15.05
CA THR A 124 -6.60 -0.52 15.57
C THR A 124 -5.96 0.17 16.78
N ALA A 125 -5.25 -0.55 17.63
CA ALA A 125 -4.63 0.00 18.85
C ALA A 125 -3.41 0.90 18.57
N VAL A 126 -2.89 0.92 17.35
CA VAL A 126 -1.72 1.74 16.99
C VAL A 126 -2.15 3.17 16.66
N GLU A 127 -1.65 4.12 17.46
CA GLU A 127 -1.86 5.56 17.25
C GLU A 127 -1.09 6.07 16.03
N MET A 128 -1.80 6.37 14.94
CA MET A 128 -1.18 6.79 13.68
C MET A 128 -1.25 8.30 13.44
N ALA A 129 -1.88 9.08 14.32
CA ALA A 129 -1.86 10.53 14.21
C ALA A 129 -0.41 11.05 14.38
N PRO A 130 0.11 11.79 13.39
CA PRO A 130 1.47 12.31 13.48
C PRO A 130 1.50 13.59 14.31
N ARG A 131 2.62 13.85 14.99
CA ARG A 131 2.90 15.11 15.69
C ARG A 131 3.48 16.15 14.76
N ILE A 132 2.75 16.49 13.69
CA ILE A 132 3.16 17.49 12.71
C ILE A 132 1.94 18.26 12.18
N THR A 133 2.16 19.51 11.79
CA THR A 133 1.18 20.32 11.07
C THR A 133 1.41 20.19 9.56
N GLY A 134 0.34 20.05 8.78
CA GLY A 134 0.42 19.97 7.33
C GLY A 134 -0.66 19.09 6.70
N ALA A 135 -0.48 18.76 5.42
CA ALA A 135 -1.37 17.87 4.70
C ALA A 135 -1.14 16.42 5.16
N VAL A 136 -1.94 15.99 6.13
CA VAL A 136 -1.91 14.66 6.72
C VAL A 136 -3.16 13.88 6.31
N GLN A 137 -2.99 12.61 5.97
CA GLN A 137 -4.09 11.67 5.77
C GLN A 137 -3.83 10.39 6.56
N VAL A 138 -4.76 10.04 7.44
CA VAL A 138 -4.79 8.73 8.10
C VAL A 138 -5.80 7.84 7.39
N LYS A 139 -5.41 6.61 7.08
CA LYS A 139 -6.24 5.63 6.36
C LYS A 139 -6.09 4.27 7.00
N PHE A 140 -7.20 3.74 7.51
CA PHE A 140 -7.27 2.37 8.00
C PHE A 140 -8.01 1.48 6.99
N LYS A 141 -7.34 0.39 6.59
CA LYS A 141 -7.80 -0.52 5.53
C LYS A 141 -7.80 -1.97 5.98
N GLU A 142 -8.75 -2.74 5.50
CA GLU A 142 -8.63 -4.19 5.37
C GLU A 142 -8.09 -4.53 3.97
N GLU A 143 -6.93 -5.16 3.92
CA GLU A 143 -6.29 -5.68 2.71
C GLU A 143 -6.60 -7.18 2.57
N ILE A 144 -7.32 -7.56 1.53
CA ILE A 144 -7.65 -8.94 1.19
C ILE A 144 -6.62 -9.46 0.19
N LEU A 145 -5.92 -10.53 0.56
CA LEU A 145 -4.83 -11.13 -0.19
C LEU A 145 -5.15 -12.61 -0.50
N PRO A 146 -4.51 -13.23 -1.51
CA PRO A 146 -4.50 -14.67 -1.66
C PRO A 146 -3.92 -15.36 -0.43
N LEU A 147 -4.24 -16.64 -0.26
CA LEU A 147 -3.49 -17.49 0.67
C LEU A 147 -2.03 -17.58 0.22
N LYS A 148 -1.13 -17.92 1.15
CA LYS A 148 0.31 -17.93 0.85
C LYS A 148 0.70 -19.02 -0.13
N GLU A 149 0.07 -20.18 -0.04
CA GLU A 149 0.51 -21.39 -0.75
C GLU A 149 -0.49 -21.88 -1.81
N GLU A 150 -1.70 -21.32 -1.86
CA GLU A 150 -2.74 -21.78 -2.78
C GLU A 150 -3.60 -20.65 -3.37
N LEU A 151 -4.13 -20.91 -4.57
CA LEU A 151 -5.05 -20.02 -5.29
C LEU A 151 -6.50 -20.25 -4.85
N GLY A 152 -7.34 -19.23 -5.04
CA GLY A 152 -8.78 -19.29 -4.76
C GLY A 152 -9.12 -19.11 -3.27
N GLY A 153 -8.11 -19.00 -2.42
CA GLY A 153 -8.22 -18.63 -1.03
C GLY A 153 -8.14 -17.12 -0.79
N ILE A 154 -8.53 -16.66 0.40
CA ILE A 154 -8.31 -15.28 0.83
C ILE A 154 -7.84 -15.24 2.29
N ARG A 155 -7.09 -14.20 2.63
CA ARG A 155 -6.70 -13.81 4.00
C ARG A 155 -6.76 -12.29 4.13
N SER A 156 -6.92 -11.80 5.36
CA SER A 156 -6.95 -10.37 5.65
C SER A 156 -5.67 -9.92 6.33
N LEU A 157 -5.19 -8.74 5.94
CA LEU A 157 -4.26 -7.93 6.72
C LEU A 157 -4.91 -6.58 6.99
N TYR A 158 -4.73 -6.04 8.18
CA TYR A 158 -5.24 -4.74 8.57
C TYR A 158 -4.09 -3.75 8.53
N SER A 159 -4.28 -2.64 7.82
CA SER A 159 -3.23 -1.66 7.67
C SER A 159 -3.65 -0.24 7.98
N HIS A 160 -2.95 0.35 8.94
CA HIS A 160 -3.16 1.70 9.40
C HIS A 160 -2.04 2.57 8.84
N ASN A 161 -2.39 3.52 7.97
CA ASN A 161 -1.44 4.33 7.21
C ASN A 161 -1.56 5.77 7.67
N CYS A 162 -0.44 6.42 7.95
CA CYS A 162 -0.34 7.87 8.01
C CYS A 162 0.50 8.37 6.83
N ILE A 163 -0.05 9.29 6.05
CA ILE A 163 0.58 9.88 4.88
C ILE A 163 0.73 11.38 5.14
N ILE A 164 1.96 11.87 5.05
CA ILE A 164 2.30 13.29 5.13
C ILE A 164 2.74 13.73 3.73
N THR A 165 2.03 14.68 3.14
CA THR A 165 2.44 15.31 1.88
C THR A 165 3.17 16.60 2.18
N SER A 166 4.41 16.74 1.69
CA SER A 166 5.22 17.93 1.95
C SER A 166 6.10 18.31 0.77
N LEU A 167 6.40 19.61 0.66
CA LEU A 167 7.34 20.14 -0.31
C LEU A 167 8.77 19.81 0.14
N GLY A 168 9.49 19.03 -0.66
CA GLY A 168 10.90 18.73 -0.42
C GLY A 168 11.20 17.99 0.89
N ALA A 169 10.33 17.04 1.32
CA ALA A 169 10.59 16.20 2.49
C ALA A 169 11.99 15.56 2.41
N VAL A 170 12.89 16.04 3.26
CA VAL A 170 14.17 15.41 3.55
C VAL A 170 13.97 14.57 4.79
N LEU A 171 14.10 13.25 4.63
CA LEU A 171 14.10 12.36 5.77
C LEU A 171 15.35 12.64 6.60
N SER A 172 15.14 12.91 7.88
CA SER A 172 16.25 12.97 8.81
C SER A 172 16.78 11.56 9.02
N PRO A 173 18.12 11.36 9.01
CA PRO A 173 18.67 10.03 8.99
C PRO A 173 18.62 9.32 10.34
N ALA A 174 18.34 10.00 11.46
CA ALA A 174 18.21 9.32 12.76
C ALA A 174 16.78 8.83 13.03
N LEU A 175 16.64 7.58 13.49
CA LEU A 175 15.35 6.94 13.78
C LEU A 175 14.50 7.76 14.79
N LYS A 176 15.11 8.29 15.84
CA LYS A 176 14.42 9.13 16.84
C LYS A 176 13.66 10.31 16.26
N ASN A 177 14.12 10.86 15.13
CA ASN A 177 13.44 11.97 14.47
C ASN A 177 12.14 11.51 13.82
N ILE A 178 12.12 10.30 13.26
CA ILE A 178 10.89 9.69 12.75
C ILE A 178 9.95 9.32 13.90
N MET A 179 10.47 8.72 14.98
CA MET A 179 9.66 8.39 16.17
C MET A 179 9.03 9.63 16.82
N SER A 180 9.70 10.79 16.74
CA SER A 180 9.15 12.07 17.23
C SER A 180 7.92 12.52 16.45
N ILE A 181 7.85 12.19 15.16
CA ILE A 181 6.71 12.49 14.28
C ILE A 181 5.61 11.45 14.49
N PHE A 182 5.95 10.17 14.71
CA PHE A 182 5.01 9.07 14.82
C PHE A 182 5.11 8.38 16.19
N PRO A 183 4.29 8.79 17.18
CA PRO A 183 4.40 8.32 18.56
C PRO A 183 4.19 6.80 18.71
N SER A 184 3.42 6.18 17.81
CA SER A 184 3.24 4.72 17.75
C SER A 184 4.54 3.95 17.66
N MET A 185 5.59 4.56 17.12
CA MET A 185 6.89 3.92 16.98
C MET A 185 7.68 3.86 18.30
N SER A 186 7.23 4.53 19.37
CA SER A 186 7.88 4.45 20.69
C SER A 186 7.90 3.05 21.30
N ALA A 187 7.03 2.14 20.83
CA ALA A 187 7.01 0.74 21.22
C ALA A 187 8.02 -0.13 20.45
N VAL A 188 8.70 0.41 19.44
CA VAL A 188 9.74 -0.31 18.69
C VAL A 188 10.98 -0.40 19.58
N ASP A 189 11.38 -1.63 19.92
CA ASP A 189 12.63 -1.89 20.64
C ASP A 189 13.82 -1.72 19.69
N ALA A 190 14.27 -0.48 19.55
CA ALA A 190 15.40 -0.08 18.72
C ALA A 190 16.20 1.05 19.37
N ASP A 191 17.50 1.09 19.08
CA ASP A 191 18.31 2.25 19.45
C ASP A 191 17.86 3.46 18.61
N GLY A 192 17.29 4.47 19.27
CA GLY A 192 16.80 5.68 18.62
C GLY A 192 17.88 6.51 17.91
N ASP A 193 19.15 6.32 18.24
CA ASP A 193 20.28 6.95 17.53
C ASP A 193 20.69 6.18 16.25
N SER A 194 20.12 4.99 16.02
CA SER A 194 20.30 4.23 14.78
C SER A 194 19.94 5.09 13.57
N GLN A 195 20.78 5.00 12.53
CA GLN A 195 20.49 5.62 11.26
C GLN A 195 19.45 4.79 10.49
N ILE A 196 18.53 5.47 9.81
CA ILE A 196 17.66 4.87 8.81
C ILE A 196 18.27 5.12 7.43
N ASP A 197 18.34 4.07 6.64
CA ASP A 197 18.88 4.09 5.29
C ASP A 197 17.91 3.42 4.33
N LEU A 198 18.21 3.57 3.03
CA LEU A 198 17.45 2.91 1.99
C LEU A 198 17.57 1.38 2.14
N VAL A 199 16.43 0.70 2.32
CA VAL A 199 16.38 -0.76 2.49
C VAL A 199 17.04 -1.43 1.29
N ASN A 200 18.07 -2.24 1.56
CA ASN A 200 18.87 -2.93 0.54
C ASN A 200 19.42 -2.01 -0.57
N SER A 201 19.60 -0.71 -0.27
CA SER A 201 20.02 0.32 -1.23
C SER A 201 19.18 0.34 -2.52
N MET A 202 17.91 -0.06 -2.45
CA MET A 202 17.05 -0.24 -3.62
C MET A 202 16.05 0.91 -3.79
N ALA A 203 16.10 1.55 -4.95
CA ALA A 203 15.04 2.45 -5.42
C ALA A 203 14.09 1.69 -6.35
N VAL A 204 12.79 1.79 -6.10
CA VAL A 204 11.75 1.19 -6.94
C VAL A 204 11.14 2.25 -7.84
N GLU A 205 11.02 1.94 -9.12
CA GLU A 205 10.10 2.61 -10.03
C GLU A 205 8.80 1.81 -10.10
N GLU A 206 7.68 2.47 -9.82
CA GLU A 206 6.36 1.91 -10.03
C GLU A 206 5.68 2.57 -11.22
N ILE A 207 5.27 1.75 -12.18
CA ILE A 207 4.43 2.15 -13.30
C ILE A 207 3.04 1.60 -13.02
N GLN A 208 2.06 2.48 -12.82
CA GLN A 208 0.67 2.12 -12.57
C GLN A 208 -0.24 2.60 -13.71
N VAL A 209 -1.27 1.82 -13.99
CA VAL A 209 -2.44 2.21 -14.77
C VAL A 209 -3.71 2.08 -13.93
N ASP A 210 -4.72 2.88 -14.24
CA ASP A 210 -6.02 2.91 -13.56
C ASP A 210 -7.11 2.42 -14.53
N PRO A 211 -7.24 1.10 -14.75
CA PRO A 211 -7.98 0.57 -15.89
C PRO A 211 -9.49 0.77 -15.80
N GLY A 212 -10.06 0.89 -14.61
CA GLY A 212 -11.51 0.95 -14.47
C GLY A 212 -12.02 0.83 -13.04
N HIS A 213 -13.33 0.57 -12.95
CA HIS A 213 -14.05 0.39 -11.69
C HIS A 213 -14.98 -0.84 -11.80
N PHE A 214 -15.24 -1.45 -10.65
CA PHE A 214 -16.24 -2.50 -10.48
C PHE A 214 -17.42 -1.98 -9.67
N ASP A 215 -18.62 -2.44 -10.00
CA ASP A 215 -19.83 -2.26 -9.21
C ASP A 215 -20.32 -3.64 -8.73
N PHE A 216 -20.26 -3.86 -7.42
CA PHE A 216 -20.72 -5.09 -6.77
C PHE A 216 -22.16 -4.99 -6.25
N GLY A 217 -22.86 -3.90 -6.59
CA GLY A 217 -24.20 -3.57 -6.13
C GLY A 217 -24.22 -2.87 -4.77
N HIS A 218 -25.38 -2.35 -4.40
CA HIS A 218 -25.61 -1.71 -3.10
C HIS A 218 -24.68 -0.53 -2.80
N GLY A 219 -24.23 0.20 -3.83
CA GLY A 219 -23.30 1.32 -3.70
C GLY A 219 -21.85 0.90 -3.40
N TYR A 220 -21.54 -0.40 -3.47
CA TYR A 220 -20.20 -0.93 -3.22
C TYR A 220 -19.37 -0.93 -4.51
N GLU A 221 -18.88 0.25 -4.85
CA GLU A 221 -18.01 0.45 -6.01
C GLU A 221 -16.53 0.34 -5.63
N ALA A 222 -15.71 -0.23 -6.52
CA ALA A 222 -14.29 -0.38 -6.29
C ALA A 222 -13.44 0.08 -7.47
N LYS A 223 -12.47 0.97 -7.21
CA LYS A 223 -11.49 1.40 -8.22
C LYS A 223 -10.44 0.31 -8.41
N ALA A 224 -10.16 -0.05 -9.65
CA ALA A 224 -9.11 -0.99 -10.03
C ALA A 224 -7.80 -0.28 -10.40
N THR A 225 -6.67 -0.92 -10.10
CA THR A 225 -5.33 -0.52 -10.52
C THR A 225 -4.53 -1.74 -10.94
N ILE A 226 -3.61 -1.56 -11.90
CA ILE A 226 -2.58 -2.55 -12.22
C ILE A 226 -1.23 -1.83 -12.22
N ALA A 227 -0.24 -2.39 -11.54
CA ALA A 227 1.08 -1.80 -11.43
C ALA A 227 2.20 -2.82 -11.65
N ILE A 228 3.36 -2.34 -12.08
CA ILE A 228 4.62 -3.11 -12.11
C ILE A 228 5.68 -2.32 -11.33
N TRP A 229 6.36 -3.00 -10.41
CA TRP A 229 7.57 -2.51 -9.77
C TRP A 229 8.78 -2.94 -10.56
N ARG A 230 9.70 -2.01 -10.78
CA ARG A 230 11.00 -2.22 -11.39
C ARG A 230 12.09 -1.69 -10.47
N ASN A 231 13.25 -2.33 -10.48
CA ASN A 231 14.42 -1.70 -9.91
C ASN A 231 14.77 -0.47 -10.78
N ARG A 232 14.85 0.71 -10.17
CA ARG A 232 15.02 1.96 -10.92
C ARG A 232 16.35 2.04 -11.67
N ALA A 233 17.41 1.44 -11.14
CA ALA A 233 18.75 1.52 -11.71
C ALA A 233 18.97 0.51 -12.86
N SER A 234 18.36 -0.66 -12.77
CA SER A 234 18.54 -1.76 -13.75
C SER A 234 17.33 -2.00 -14.65
N GLU A 235 16.21 -1.32 -14.38
CA GLU A 235 14.91 -1.48 -15.06
C GLU A 235 14.29 -2.89 -14.96
N GLN A 236 14.92 -3.80 -14.21
CA GLN A 236 14.46 -5.15 -14.02
C GLN A 236 13.10 -5.16 -13.31
N SER A 237 12.10 -5.79 -13.94
CA SER A 237 10.79 -6.05 -13.32
C SER A 237 10.93 -6.91 -12.08
N LEU A 238 10.42 -6.41 -10.95
CA LEU A 238 10.45 -7.05 -9.65
C LEU A 238 9.15 -7.80 -9.38
N VAL A 239 8.00 -7.12 -9.51
CA VAL A 239 6.68 -7.72 -9.27
C VAL A 239 5.56 -6.86 -9.86
N GLY A 240 4.56 -7.49 -10.47
CA GLY A 240 3.31 -6.84 -10.78
C GLY A 240 2.33 -6.88 -9.61
N GLU A 241 1.29 -6.05 -9.65
CA GLU A 241 0.16 -6.11 -8.72
C GLU A 241 -1.11 -5.70 -9.46
N PHE A 242 -2.17 -6.46 -9.25
CA PHE A 242 -3.52 -6.01 -9.50
C PHE A 242 -4.19 -5.73 -8.18
N ALA A 243 -4.89 -4.61 -8.10
CA ALA A 243 -5.70 -4.28 -6.95
C ALA A 243 -7.07 -3.74 -7.37
N PHE A 244 -8.05 -3.94 -6.50
CA PHE A 244 -9.25 -3.10 -6.51
C PHE A 244 -9.65 -2.71 -5.09
N GLN A 245 -10.16 -1.50 -4.92
CA GLN A 245 -10.44 -0.94 -3.61
C GLN A 245 -11.81 -0.28 -3.56
N ALA A 246 -12.64 -0.75 -2.64
CA ALA A 246 -13.87 -0.06 -2.26
C ALA A 246 -13.59 0.91 -1.11
N LYS A 247 -14.26 2.07 -1.15
CA LYS A 247 -14.28 3.07 -0.07
C LYS A 247 -15.70 3.17 0.48
N PHE A 248 -15.84 3.28 1.79
CA PHE A 248 -17.11 3.42 2.50
C PHE A 248 -16.89 4.25 3.77
N ASP A 249 -17.98 4.81 4.30
CA ASP A 249 -17.91 5.68 5.48
C ASP A 249 -17.80 4.87 6.77
N HIS A 250 -18.51 3.74 6.90
CA HIS A 250 -18.37 2.85 8.05
C HIS A 250 -18.28 1.39 7.64
N TYR A 251 -17.39 0.63 8.30
CA TYR A 251 -17.24 -0.79 8.00
C TYR A 251 -18.52 -1.59 8.26
N SER A 252 -19.30 -1.16 9.25
CA SER A 252 -20.57 -1.80 9.62
C SER A 252 -21.69 -1.60 8.58
N GLU A 253 -21.55 -0.62 7.69
CA GLU A 253 -22.55 -0.31 6.65
C GLU A 253 -22.31 -1.08 5.35
N VAL A 254 -21.20 -1.81 5.25
CA VAL A 254 -20.88 -2.60 4.06
C VAL A 254 -21.89 -3.73 3.89
N ASN A 255 -22.61 -3.71 2.77
CA ASN A 255 -23.62 -4.72 2.48
C ASN A 255 -23.01 -6.13 2.31
N ASP A 256 -23.51 -7.11 3.07
CA ASP A 256 -23.00 -8.48 3.07
C ASP A 256 -23.06 -9.19 1.70
N LYS A 257 -24.04 -8.86 0.85
CA LYS A 257 -24.14 -9.47 -0.49
C LYS A 257 -23.07 -8.91 -1.42
N ALA A 258 -22.90 -7.59 -1.44
CA ALA A 258 -21.86 -6.95 -2.25
C ALA A 258 -20.46 -7.35 -1.78
N LYS A 259 -20.25 -7.43 -0.46
CA LYS A 259 -19.02 -7.95 0.15
C LYS A 259 -18.71 -9.38 -0.32
N ARG A 260 -19.66 -10.31 -0.17
CA ARG A 260 -19.48 -11.70 -0.64
C ARG A 260 -19.22 -11.78 -2.14
N LEU A 261 -19.96 -11.04 -2.95
CA LEU A 261 -19.75 -10.99 -4.40
C LEU A 261 -18.33 -10.52 -4.76
N SER A 262 -17.81 -9.51 -4.06
CA SER A 262 -16.44 -9.05 -4.27
C SER A 262 -15.37 -10.06 -3.84
N GLU A 263 -15.65 -10.86 -2.80
CA GLU A 263 -14.78 -11.95 -2.36
C GLU A 263 -14.79 -13.12 -3.36
N ASP A 264 -15.97 -13.52 -3.83
CA ASP A 264 -16.12 -14.59 -4.84
C ASP A 264 -15.49 -14.21 -6.17
N PHE A 265 -15.71 -12.97 -6.62
CA PHE A 265 -15.02 -12.39 -7.77
C PHE A 265 -13.49 -12.45 -7.60
N PHE A 266 -12.98 -12.00 -6.46
CA PHE A 266 -11.54 -12.00 -6.19
C PHE A 266 -10.92 -13.41 -6.20
N ARG A 267 -11.61 -14.41 -5.64
CA ARG A 267 -11.16 -15.82 -5.67
C ARG A 267 -11.08 -16.32 -7.10
N ASP A 268 -12.07 -16.01 -7.94
CA ASP A 268 -12.08 -16.45 -9.32
C ASP A 268 -11.06 -15.73 -10.20
N VAL A 269 -10.73 -14.46 -9.92
CA VAL A 269 -9.60 -13.78 -10.60
C VAL A 269 -8.29 -14.54 -10.38
N GLN A 270 -8.07 -15.10 -9.18
CA GLN A 270 -6.87 -15.92 -8.91
C GLN A 270 -6.86 -17.21 -9.74
N ASN A 271 -8.01 -17.89 -9.84
CA ASN A 271 -8.12 -19.22 -10.46
C ASN A 271 -8.19 -19.18 -11.99
N MET A 272 -8.69 -18.08 -12.58
CA MET A 272 -8.88 -17.97 -14.03
C MET A 272 -7.65 -17.44 -14.75
N ALA A 273 -6.74 -16.76 -14.05
CA ALA A 273 -5.46 -16.28 -14.58
C ALA A 273 -4.26 -16.78 -13.73
N PRO A 274 -4.16 -18.09 -13.41
CA PRO A 274 -3.19 -18.62 -12.45
C PRO A 274 -1.73 -18.42 -12.88
N GLU A 275 -1.46 -18.34 -14.19
CA GLU A 275 -0.15 -18.04 -14.76
C GLU A 275 0.30 -16.60 -14.50
N TRP A 276 -0.62 -15.70 -14.17
CA TRP A 276 -0.31 -14.36 -13.74
C TRP A 276 0.00 -14.28 -12.26
N VAL A 277 -0.60 -15.13 -11.42
CA VAL A 277 -0.52 -14.97 -9.97
C VAL A 277 0.85 -15.36 -9.43
N GLN A 278 1.38 -14.51 -8.56
CA GLN A 278 2.54 -14.77 -7.72
C GLN A 278 2.10 -14.91 -6.26
N LEU A 279 2.35 -16.08 -5.67
CA LEU A 279 2.01 -16.40 -4.29
C LEU A 279 3.22 -16.28 -3.35
N GLY A 280 2.99 -16.49 -2.05
CA GLY A 280 4.05 -16.64 -1.04
C GLY A 280 4.69 -15.35 -0.52
N THR A 281 4.29 -14.17 -0.98
CA THR A 281 4.95 -12.92 -0.57
C THR A 281 4.06 -11.67 -0.64
N THR A 282 4.59 -10.53 -0.21
CA THR A 282 4.03 -9.19 -0.41
C THR A 282 5.07 -8.31 -1.12
N LYS A 283 4.62 -7.23 -1.77
CA LYS A 283 5.50 -6.21 -2.35
C LYS A 283 6.60 -5.75 -1.38
N THR A 284 6.21 -5.49 -0.13
CA THR A 284 7.13 -5.09 0.94
C THR A 284 8.08 -6.23 1.30
N ALA A 285 7.58 -7.43 1.57
CA ALA A 285 8.41 -8.58 1.94
C ALA A 285 9.50 -8.88 0.89
N MET A 286 9.20 -8.70 -0.41
CA MET A 286 10.22 -8.80 -1.46
C MET A 286 11.32 -7.75 -1.33
N VAL A 287 10.97 -6.47 -1.10
CA VAL A 287 11.99 -5.40 -0.94
C VAL A 287 12.95 -5.71 0.21
N TYR A 288 12.42 -6.17 1.34
CA TYR A 288 13.23 -6.52 2.50
C TYR A 288 14.01 -7.82 2.30
N GLY A 289 13.42 -8.81 1.61
CA GLY A 289 14.01 -10.13 1.36
C GLY A 289 14.98 -10.23 0.17
N ILE A 290 15.15 -9.18 -0.65
CA ILE A 290 16.14 -9.16 -1.75
C ILE A 290 17.59 -9.13 -1.23
N GLY A 291 17.81 -8.62 -0.01
CA GLY A 291 19.14 -8.58 0.61
C GLY A 291 19.61 -9.93 1.13
N ALA A 292 20.89 -10.00 1.52
CA ALA A 292 21.51 -11.22 2.08
C ALA A 292 21.06 -11.55 3.52
N LYS A 293 20.24 -10.69 4.13
CA LYS A 293 19.86 -10.78 5.54
C LYS A 293 18.51 -11.49 5.68
N GLU A 294 18.45 -12.47 6.58
CA GLU A 294 17.21 -13.15 6.91
C GLU A 294 16.25 -12.18 7.62
N VAL A 295 15.00 -12.14 7.15
CA VAL A 295 13.99 -11.22 7.66
C VAL A 295 12.94 -12.00 8.43
N ALA A 296 12.99 -11.92 9.76
CA ALA A 296 12.00 -12.53 10.64
C ALA A 296 10.78 -11.61 10.80
N HIS A 297 9.90 -11.58 9.80
CA HIS A 297 8.55 -11.01 9.94
C HIS A 297 7.55 -11.83 9.12
N SER A 298 6.52 -12.36 9.79
CA SER A 298 5.38 -12.97 9.11
C SER A 298 4.29 -11.93 8.85
N GLU A 299 4.19 -11.43 7.62
CA GLU A 299 2.97 -10.83 7.05
C GLU A 299 2.05 -11.87 6.41
#